data_AF-A0A5P2CX27-F1
#
_entry.id   AF-A0A5P2CX27-F1
#
_cell.length_a   1.000
_cell.length_b   1.000
_cell.length_c   1.000
_cell.angle_alpha   90.00
_cell.angle_beta   90.00
_cell.angle_gamma   90.00
#
_symmetry.space_group_name_H-M   'P 1'
#
loop_
_entity.id
_entity.type
_entity.pdbx_description
1 polymer ?
#
loop_
_entity_poly.entity_id
_entity_poly.type
_entity_poly.pdbx_seq_one_letter_code
_entity_poly.pdbx_strand_id
1 'polypeptide(L)'
;MAHTAMSGTGTTAEHDPLQTAVWRLRSRGCWTDAAALLASRAGAAAALQRTALLVERCLFTGDGWGEAEDGLRTAEALAEDDDDRGAAACERGQLAYASTVLNVRDRADEARTALGRAAALLAPNAPGRPLLDFRRGLIAEHIADSPQSAKAAYRRAHAGATAHSDPLLLSFTWRHLAGLALRDGELAEARHGFAESLRIREELGYLVGTAPALAALADAEPEPEATRLRAEATRLFRLLGGVPSWLAQHLQPPAAAV
;
A
#
# COMPACT_ATOMS: atom_id res chain seq x y z
N MET A 1 0.84 -22.51 -20.58
CA MET A 1 -0.39 -23.08 -20.00
C MET A 1 -0.44 -22.64 -18.54
N ALA A 2 -1.08 -21.50 -18.26
CA ALA A 2 -1.12 -20.90 -16.93
C ALA A 2 -2.55 -20.96 -16.41
N HIS A 3 -2.76 -21.68 -15.31
CA HIS A 3 -4.04 -21.74 -14.59
C HIS A 3 -3.81 -21.36 -13.11
N THR A 4 -4.51 -20.28 -12.73
CA THR A 4 -5.23 -20.04 -11.46
C THR A 4 -4.46 -19.91 -10.13
N ALA A 5 -4.58 -18.72 -9.52
CA ALA A 5 -4.74 -18.56 -8.07
C ALA A 5 -5.65 -17.35 -7.79
N MET A 6 -6.95 -17.61 -7.76
CA MET A 6 -8.03 -16.74 -7.29
C MET A 6 -8.31 -17.08 -5.82
N SER A 7 -8.23 -16.11 -4.92
CA SER A 7 -8.70 -16.25 -3.52
C SER A 7 -10.21 -16.09 -3.47
N GLY A 8 -10.89 -17.09 -2.91
CA GLY A 8 -12.33 -17.26 -3.00
C GLY A 8 -13.12 -16.78 -1.77
N THR A 9 -14.32 -16.29 -2.06
CA THR A 9 -15.56 -16.74 -1.40
C THR A 9 -16.60 -17.01 -2.50
N GLY A 10 -16.95 -18.28 -2.66
CA GLY A 10 -18.21 -18.83 -3.19
C GLY A 10 -18.98 -18.09 -4.29
N THR A 11 -18.58 -18.28 -5.55
CA THR A 11 -19.39 -18.76 -6.71
C THR A 11 -18.57 -18.47 -7.97
N THR A 12 -18.14 -19.50 -8.70
CA THR A 12 -17.40 -19.29 -9.95
C THR A 12 -18.39 -18.89 -11.05
N ALA A 13 -18.50 -17.58 -11.30
CA ALA A 13 -19.04 -17.00 -12.52
C ALA A 13 -18.41 -15.62 -12.75
N GLU A 14 -17.11 -15.65 -13.08
CA GLU A 14 -16.36 -14.67 -13.89
C GLU A 14 -16.32 -13.22 -13.41
N HIS A 15 -15.22 -12.86 -12.73
CA HIS A 15 -14.63 -11.51 -12.63
C HIS A 15 -15.64 -10.36 -12.72
N ASP A 16 -16.14 -9.81 -11.59
CA ASP A 16 -16.94 -8.56 -11.62
C ASP A 16 -16.20 -7.58 -12.55
N PRO A 17 -16.77 -7.29 -13.75
CA PRO A 17 -16.05 -6.53 -14.77
C PRO A 17 -15.67 -5.16 -14.24
N LEU A 18 -16.47 -4.62 -13.31
CA LEU A 18 -16.18 -3.39 -12.60
C LEU A 18 -14.93 -3.53 -11.74
N GLN A 19 -14.84 -4.57 -10.89
CA GLN A 19 -13.68 -4.78 -10.03
C GLN A 19 -12.40 -5.04 -10.85
N THR A 20 -12.53 -5.72 -11.99
CA THR A 20 -11.44 -5.91 -12.93
C THR A 20 -10.98 -4.58 -13.56
N ALA A 21 -11.92 -3.71 -13.95
CA ALA A 21 -11.62 -2.39 -14.47
C ALA A 21 -10.97 -1.49 -13.41
N VAL A 22 -11.54 -1.46 -12.20
CA VAL A 22 -10.99 -0.75 -11.04
C VAL A 22 -9.56 -1.21 -10.75
N TRP A 23 -9.32 -2.53 -10.74
CA TRP A 23 -7.97 -3.08 -10.56
C TRP A 23 -7.00 -2.60 -11.64
N ARG A 24 -7.37 -2.73 -12.92
CA ARG A 24 -6.50 -2.34 -14.05
C ARG A 24 -6.13 -0.86 -14.03
N LEU A 25 -7.07 0.00 -13.63
CA LEU A 25 -6.87 1.44 -13.50
C LEU A 25 -5.99 1.75 -12.29
N ARG A 26 -6.34 1.23 -11.10
CA ARG A 26 -5.56 1.38 -9.87
C ARG A 26 -4.11 0.94 -10.07
N SER A 27 -3.89 -0.21 -10.70
CA SER A 27 -2.57 -0.79 -10.89
C SER A 27 -1.62 0.06 -11.75
N ARG A 28 -2.18 1.00 -12.52
CA ARG A 28 -1.47 1.94 -13.40
C ARG A 28 -1.44 3.37 -12.87
N GLY A 29 -1.97 3.62 -11.68
CA GLY A 29 -2.07 4.97 -11.11
C GLY A 29 -3.23 5.80 -11.65
N CYS A 30 -4.22 5.19 -12.32
CA CYS A 30 -5.43 5.88 -12.79
C CYS A 30 -6.51 5.90 -11.69
N TRP A 31 -6.16 6.39 -10.50
CA TRP A 31 -7.05 6.33 -9.32
C TRP A 31 -8.33 7.14 -9.49
N THR A 32 -8.27 8.32 -10.13
CA THR A 32 -9.46 9.16 -10.35
C THR A 32 -10.49 8.43 -11.20
N ASP A 33 -10.05 7.79 -12.28
CA ASP A 33 -10.92 7.00 -13.15
C ASP A 33 -11.47 5.77 -12.42
N ALA A 34 -10.61 5.07 -11.65
CA ALA A 34 -11.03 3.94 -10.83
C ALA A 34 -12.08 4.34 -9.78
N ALA A 35 -11.91 5.49 -9.13
CA ALA A 35 -12.85 6.04 -8.15
C ALA A 35 -14.16 6.49 -8.81
N ALA A 36 -14.10 7.03 -10.04
CA ALA A 36 -15.28 7.42 -10.82
C ALA A 36 -16.16 6.21 -11.19
N LEU A 37 -15.55 5.07 -11.50
CA LEU A 37 -16.28 3.82 -11.75
C LEU A 37 -17.13 3.36 -10.56
N LEU A 38 -16.74 3.73 -9.34
CA LEU A 38 -17.46 3.39 -8.11
C LEU A 38 -18.48 4.46 -7.68
N ALA A 39 -18.50 5.63 -8.32
CA ALA A 39 -19.31 6.77 -7.88
C ALA A 39 -20.83 6.52 -7.91
N SER A 40 -21.30 5.60 -8.77
CA SER A 40 -22.71 5.23 -8.87
C SER A 40 -23.12 4.08 -7.93
N ARG A 41 -22.17 3.43 -7.25
CA ARG A 41 -22.49 2.36 -6.29
C ARG A 41 -22.82 2.95 -4.93
N ALA A 42 -23.92 2.49 -4.34
CA ALA A 42 -24.37 2.90 -3.02
C ALA A 42 -23.79 2.00 -1.91
N GLY A 43 -23.82 2.51 -0.68
CA GLY A 43 -23.47 1.77 0.53
C GLY A 43 -22.05 2.02 1.05
N ALA A 44 -21.83 1.68 2.31
CA ALA A 44 -20.58 1.91 3.04
C ALA A 44 -19.36 1.28 2.33
N ALA A 45 -19.49 0.02 1.91
CA ALA A 45 -18.40 -0.71 1.25
C ALA A 45 -17.93 -0.05 -0.05
N ALA A 46 -18.85 0.42 -0.90
CA ALA A 46 -18.50 1.10 -2.15
C ALA A 46 -17.86 2.47 -1.90
N ALA A 47 -18.41 3.24 -0.95
CA ALA A 47 -17.85 4.53 -0.55
C ALA A 47 -16.45 4.38 0.06
N LEU A 48 -16.23 3.35 0.86
CA LEU A 48 -14.93 3.02 1.44
C LEU A 48 -13.93 2.61 0.36
N GLN A 49 -14.31 1.73 -0.57
CA GLN A 49 -13.44 1.32 -1.67
C GLN A 49 -13.03 2.51 -2.54
N ARG A 50 -13.98 3.41 -2.86
CA ARG A 50 -13.70 4.66 -3.58
C ARG A 50 -12.72 5.53 -2.79
N THR A 51 -12.93 5.67 -1.49
CA THR A 51 -12.06 6.45 -0.61
C THR A 51 -10.64 5.88 -0.56
N ALA A 52 -10.47 4.57 -0.44
CA ALA A 52 -9.17 3.92 -0.42
C ALA A 52 -8.34 4.22 -1.69
N LEU A 53 -8.98 4.29 -2.87
CA LEU A 53 -8.32 4.70 -4.13
C LEU A 53 -7.85 6.15 -4.08
N LEU A 54 -8.66 7.05 -3.54
CA LEU A 54 -8.32 8.47 -3.40
C LEU A 54 -7.20 8.70 -2.36
N VAL A 55 -7.22 7.94 -1.27
CA VAL A 55 -6.15 7.95 -0.26
C VAL A 55 -4.84 7.40 -0.84
N GLU A 56 -4.89 6.32 -1.64
CA GLU A 56 -3.71 5.80 -2.34
C GLU A 56 -3.17 6.81 -3.35
N ARG A 57 -4.03 7.50 -4.10
CA ARG A 57 -3.62 8.62 -4.97
C ARG A 57 -2.85 9.68 -4.19
N CYS A 58 -3.37 10.13 -3.04
CA CYS A 58 -2.69 11.11 -2.21
C CYS A 58 -1.27 10.65 -1.83
N LEU A 59 -1.11 9.38 -1.45
CA LEU A 59 0.19 8.82 -1.09
C LEU A 59 1.16 8.74 -2.27
N PHE A 60 0.67 8.47 -3.47
CA PHE A 60 1.52 8.27 -4.65
C PHE A 60 1.83 9.57 -5.40
N THR A 61 0.92 10.54 -5.41
CA THR A 61 1.11 11.78 -6.17
C THR A 61 1.39 12.98 -5.28
N GLY A 62 0.95 12.97 -4.02
CA GLY A 62 0.98 14.14 -3.14
C GLY A 62 -0.16 15.13 -3.40
N ASP A 63 -1.19 14.72 -4.16
CA ASP A 63 -2.32 15.56 -4.57
C ASP A 63 -3.67 14.87 -4.30
N GLY A 64 -4.78 15.62 -4.42
CA GLY A 64 -6.13 15.05 -4.30
C GLY A 64 -6.69 15.00 -2.88
N TRP A 65 -6.03 15.66 -1.92
CA TRP A 65 -6.38 15.63 -0.49
C TRP A 65 -7.83 16.00 -0.18
N GLY A 66 -8.36 17.06 -0.81
CA GLY A 66 -9.75 17.48 -0.59
C GLY A 66 -10.78 16.43 -1.02
N GLU A 67 -10.56 15.80 -2.18
CA GLU A 67 -11.44 14.74 -2.69
C GLU A 67 -11.38 13.49 -1.79
N ALA A 68 -10.19 13.16 -1.26
CA ALA A 68 -10.03 12.07 -0.32
C ALA A 68 -10.73 12.35 1.03
N GLU A 69 -10.63 13.56 1.56
CA GLU A 69 -11.36 13.98 2.76
C GLU A 69 -12.88 13.93 2.58
N ASP A 70 -13.39 14.41 1.44
CA ASP A 70 -14.82 14.37 1.13
C ASP A 70 -15.34 12.93 0.97
N GLY A 71 -14.57 12.09 0.27
CA GLY A 71 -14.86 10.65 0.15
C GLY A 71 -14.90 9.98 1.52
N LEU A 72 -13.92 10.28 2.37
CA LEU A 72 -13.81 9.69 3.70
C LEU A 72 -14.95 10.13 4.64
N ARG A 73 -15.34 11.41 4.62
CA ARG A 73 -16.53 11.88 5.34
C ARG A 73 -17.80 11.16 4.88
N THR A 74 -17.90 10.88 3.58
CA THR A 74 -19.03 10.12 3.02
C THR A 74 -19.01 8.66 3.51
N ALA A 75 -17.85 8.00 3.46
CA ALA A 75 -17.71 6.62 3.92
C ALA A 75 -18.05 6.47 5.41
N GLU A 76 -17.65 7.43 6.25
CA GLU A 76 -18.03 7.45 7.66
C GLU A 76 -19.52 7.67 7.90
N ALA A 77 -20.14 8.57 7.14
CA ALA A 77 -21.56 8.87 7.28
C ALA A 77 -22.43 7.67 6.90
N LEU A 78 -21.94 6.83 5.99
CA LEU A 78 -22.61 5.61 5.54
C LEU A 78 -22.31 4.38 6.41
N ALA A 79 -21.35 4.45 7.34
CA ALA A 79 -20.93 3.31 8.15
C ALA A 79 -22.01 2.92 9.18
N GLU A 80 -22.60 1.73 9.03
CA GLU A 80 -23.74 1.30 9.84
C GLU A 80 -23.29 0.52 11.08
N ASP A 81 -22.35 -0.42 10.90
CA ASP A 81 -21.86 -1.31 11.94
C ASP A 81 -20.40 -0.99 12.36
N ASP A 82 -19.90 -1.76 13.33
CA ASP A 82 -18.55 -1.56 13.87
C ASP A 82 -17.46 -1.96 12.87
N ASP A 83 -17.72 -2.91 11.97
CA ASP A 83 -16.76 -3.30 10.95
C ASP A 83 -16.59 -2.17 9.91
N ASP A 84 -17.69 -1.58 9.43
CA ASP A 84 -17.70 -0.41 8.55
C ASP A 84 -16.98 0.78 9.20
N ARG A 85 -17.33 1.09 10.47
CA ARG A 85 -16.71 2.20 11.21
C ARG A 85 -15.23 1.95 11.47
N GLY A 86 -14.86 0.70 11.74
CA GLY A 86 -13.48 0.28 11.93
C GLY A 86 -12.67 0.44 10.65
N ALA A 87 -13.24 0.05 9.51
CA ALA A 87 -12.61 0.18 8.21
C ALA A 87 -12.48 1.65 7.77
N ALA A 88 -13.51 2.48 7.96
CA ALA A 88 -13.44 3.92 7.72
C ALA A 88 -12.40 4.62 8.63
N ALA A 89 -12.34 4.25 9.91
CA ALA A 89 -11.29 4.73 10.82
C ALA A 89 -9.89 4.30 10.36
N CYS A 90 -9.76 3.09 9.82
CA CYS A 90 -8.51 2.60 9.25
C CYS A 90 -8.06 3.43 8.04
N GLU A 91 -8.97 3.79 7.13
CA GLU A 91 -8.68 4.69 6.00
C GLU A 91 -8.33 6.11 6.46
N ARG A 92 -8.98 6.64 7.51
CA ARG A 92 -8.57 7.94 8.09
C ARG A 92 -7.16 7.92 8.61
N GLY A 93 -6.80 6.85 9.32
CA GLY A 93 -5.44 6.66 9.79
C GLY A 93 -4.43 6.70 8.64
N GLN A 94 -4.77 6.09 7.49
CA GLN A 94 -3.93 6.09 6.30
C GLN A 94 -3.80 7.47 5.64
N LEU A 95 -4.90 8.23 5.54
CA LEU A 95 -4.87 9.58 4.97
C LEU A 95 -4.04 10.54 5.82
N ALA A 96 -4.22 10.48 7.14
CA ALA A 96 -3.45 11.27 8.11
C ALA A 96 -1.95 10.89 8.08
N TYR A 97 -1.65 9.58 8.00
CA TYR A 97 -0.29 9.08 7.79
C TYR A 97 0.33 9.66 6.52
N ALA A 98 -0.35 9.53 5.37
CA ALA A 98 0.14 10.00 4.08
C ALA A 98 0.43 11.51 4.10
N SER A 99 -0.49 12.30 4.67
CA SER A 99 -0.33 13.76 4.82
C SER A 99 0.88 14.13 5.65
N THR A 100 1.17 13.35 6.71
CA THR A 100 2.31 13.56 7.60
C THR A 100 3.62 13.23 6.90
N VAL A 101 3.76 12.03 6.32
CA VAL A 101 5.03 11.59 5.72
C VAL A 101 5.38 12.33 4.44
N LEU A 102 4.39 12.91 3.75
CA LEU A 102 4.60 13.77 2.59
C LEU A 102 4.75 15.26 2.95
N ASN A 103 4.84 15.60 4.24
CA ASN A 103 5.01 16.97 4.74
C ASN A 103 3.91 17.96 4.27
N VAL A 104 2.69 17.47 4.00
CA VAL A 104 1.55 18.33 3.66
C VAL A 104 0.98 18.98 4.92
N ARG A 105 0.80 18.18 5.97
CA ARG A 105 0.42 18.62 7.30
C ARG A 105 0.80 17.56 8.31
N ASP A 106 1.35 17.95 9.45
CA ASP A 106 1.54 17.01 10.56
C ASP A 106 0.18 16.59 11.13
N ARG A 107 -0.15 15.31 10.94
CA ARG A 107 -1.37 14.65 11.40
C ARG A 107 -1.02 13.34 12.11
N ALA A 108 0.16 13.26 12.72
CA ALA A 108 0.64 12.06 13.39
C ALA A 108 -0.31 11.57 14.52
N ASP A 109 -0.82 12.49 15.33
CA ASP A 109 -1.77 12.15 16.41
C ASP A 109 -3.12 11.69 15.89
N GLU A 110 -3.60 12.30 14.81
CA GLU A 110 -4.83 11.85 14.14
C GLU A 110 -4.66 10.44 13.58
N ALA A 111 -3.53 10.17 12.94
CA ALA A 111 -3.23 8.85 12.40
C ALA A 111 -3.22 7.78 13.50
N ARG A 112 -2.54 8.04 14.62
CA ARG A 112 -2.51 7.15 15.80
C ARG A 112 -3.90 6.93 16.38
N THR A 113 -4.66 8.01 16.57
CA THR A 113 -6.00 7.97 17.16
C THR A 113 -6.97 7.18 16.29
N ALA A 114 -6.97 7.43 14.98
CA ALA A 114 -7.84 6.75 14.02
C ALA A 114 -7.52 5.25 13.90
N LEU A 115 -6.24 4.87 13.83
CA LEU A 115 -5.86 3.45 13.82
C LEU A 115 -6.13 2.76 15.17
N GLY A 116 -6.03 3.50 16.29
CA GLY A 116 -6.45 3.02 17.60
C GLY A 116 -7.96 2.73 17.66
N ARG A 117 -8.77 3.64 17.13
CA ARG A 117 -10.23 3.45 16.98
C ARG A 117 -10.55 2.26 16.08
N ALA A 118 -9.88 2.12 14.94
CA ALA A 118 -10.04 0.96 14.06
C ALA A 118 -9.74 -0.37 14.78
N ALA A 119 -8.68 -0.40 15.61
CA ALA A 119 -8.31 -1.59 16.39
C ALA A 119 -9.34 -1.99 17.45
N ALA A 120 -10.05 -1.01 18.01
CA ALA A 120 -11.09 -1.21 19.01
C ALA A 120 -12.41 -1.69 18.40
N LEU A 121 -12.70 -1.30 17.16
CA LEU A 121 -13.94 -1.63 16.45
C LEU A 121 -13.85 -2.95 15.69
N LEU A 122 -12.75 -3.19 14.96
CA LEU A 122 -12.60 -4.40 14.15
C LEU A 122 -12.44 -5.63 15.04
N ALA A 123 -13.20 -6.70 14.74
CA ALA A 123 -13.02 -7.98 15.39
C ALA A 123 -11.58 -8.54 15.19
N PRO A 124 -11.05 -9.36 16.12
CA PRO A 124 -9.69 -9.88 16.00
C PRO A 124 -9.40 -10.68 14.72
N ASN A 125 -10.42 -11.36 14.17
CA ASN A 125 -10.36 -12.14 12.95
C ASN A 125 -11.06 -11.46 11.75
N ALA A 126 -11.39 -10.16 11.87
CA ALA A 126 -12.00 -9.42 10.77
C ALA A 126 -11.05 -9.37 9.56
N PRO A 127 -11.56 -9.46 8.31
CA PRO A 127 -10.74 -9.39 7.11
C PRO A 127 -9.88 -8.11 7.01
N GLY A 128 -10.32 -7.01 7.61
CA GLY A 128 -9.57 -5.74 7.65
C GLY A 128 -8.40 -5.68 8.64
N ARG A 129 -8.27 -6.68 9.53
CA ARG A 129 -7.26 -6.69 10.60
C ARG A 129 -5.81 -6.70 10.08
N PRO A 130 -5.45 -7.50 9.06
CA PRO A 130 -4.09 -7.52 8.52
C PRO A 130 -3.67 -6.16 7.94
N LEU A 131 -4.57 -5.48 7.23
CA LEU A 131 -4.30 -4.14 6.68
C LEU A 131 -4.12 -3.10 7.80
N LEU A 132 -4.93 -3.17 8.85
CA LEU A 132 -4.76 -2.33 10.03
C LEU A 132 -3.39 -2.54 10.69
N ASP A 133 -2.97 -3.79 10.90
CA ASP A 133 -1.65 -4.09 11.46
C ASP A 133 -0.52 -3.55 10.57
N PHE A 134 -0.66 -3.65 9.24
CA PHE A 134 0.30 -3.08 8.30
C PHE A 134 0.41 -1.56 8.47
N ARG A 135 -0.73 -0.85 8.51
CA ARG A 135 -0.75 0.62 8.67
C ARG A 135 -0.20 1.08 10.01
N ARG A 136 -0.45 0.33 11.08
CA ARG A 136 0.19 0.59 12.39
C ARG A 136 1.70 0.38 12.34
N GLY A 137 2.16 -0.59 11.53
CA GLY A 137 3.58 -0.76 11.22
C GLY A 137 4.18 0.47 10.55
N LEU A 138 3.50 1.05 9.56
CA LEU A 138 3.94 2.29 8.89
C LEU A 138 4.09 3.46 9.86
N ILE A 139 3.14 3.64 10.80
CA ILE A 139 3.26 4.67 11.85
C ILE A 139 4.47 4.40 12.74
N ALA A 140 4.63 3.15 13.18
CA ALA A 140 5.74 2.77 14.04
C ALA A 140 7.08 3.00 13.36
N GLU A 141 7.20 2.70 12.07
CA GLU A 141 8.43 2.85 11.30
C GLU A 141 8.75 4.32 11.00
N HIS A 142 7.82 5.07 10.41
CA HIS A 142 8.14 6.35 9.79
C HIS A 142 7.81 7.58 10.66
N ILE A 143 6.99 7.41 11.70
CA ILE A 143 6.58 8.52 12.56
C ILE A 143 7.15 8.35 13.97
N ALA A 144 7.07 7.14 14.53
CA ALA A 144 7.53 6.88 15.90
C ALA A 144 9.01 6.43 15.98
N ASP A 145 9.66 6.20 14.83
CA ASP A 145 11.01 5.62 14.71
C ASP A 145 11.24 4.42 15.64
N SER A 146 10.28 3.48 15.63
CA SER A 146 10.27 2.28 16.46
C SER A 146 10.35 1.03 15.57
N PRO A 147 11.55 0.66 15.08
CA PRO A 147 11.71 -0.46 14.14
C PRO A 147 11.26 -1.80 14.73
N GLN A 148 11.40 -2.02 16.04
CA GLN A 148 10.92 -3.25 16.67
C GLN A 148 9.40 -3.35 16.69
N SER A 149 8.71 -2.26 16.99
CA SER A 149 7.24 -2.20 16.93
C SER A 149 6.74 -2.36 15.50
N ALA A 150 7.42 -1.74 14.53
CA ALA A 150 7.14 -1.89 13.11
C ALA A 150 7.29 -3.35 12.65
N LYS A 151 8.43 -4.00 12.97
CA LYS A 151 8.70 -5.42 12.65
C LYS A 151 7.62 -6.34 13.20
N ALA A 152 7.21 -6.14 14.45
CA ALA A 152 6.14 -6.93 15.06
C ALA A 152 4.78 -6.73 14.36
N ALA A 153 4.45 -5.49 14.00
CA ALA A 153 3.22 -5.17 13.29
C ALA A 153 3.20 -5.74 11.86
N TYR A 154 4.29 -5.59 11.11
CA TYR A 154 4.42 -6.15 9.77
C TYR A 154 4.37 -7.68 9.76
N ARG A 155 4.93 -8.36 10.76
CA ARG A 155 4.81 -9.83 10.89
C ARG A 155 3.37 -10.29 11.10
N ARG A 156 2.59 -9.58 11.93
CA ARG A 156 1.15 -9.89 12.10
C ARG A 156 0.38 -9.64 10.81
N ALA A 157 0.64 -8.52 10.14
CA ALA A 157 0.05 -8.21 8.84
C ALA A 157 0.40 -9.26 7.79
N HIS A 158 1.66 -9.72 7.76
CA HIS A 158 2.13 -10.75 6.83
C HIS A 158 1.40 -12.07 7.04
N ALA A 159 1.37 -12.57 8.28
CA ALA A 159 0.65 -13.79 8.62
C ALA A 159 -0.85 -13.69 8.29
N GLY A 160 -1.45 -12.53 8.56
CA GLY A 160 -2.84 -12.23 8.20
C GLY A 160 -3.07 -12.22 6.69
N ALA A 161 -2.21 -11.56 5.92
CA ALA A 161 -2.28 -11.52 4.46
C ALA A 161 -2.14 -12.91 3.84
N THR A 162 -1.24 -13.76 4.37
CA THR A 162 -1.12 -15.16 3.96
C THR A 162 -2.40 -15.94 4.26
N ALA A 163 -2.93 -15.83 5.48
CA ALA A 163 -4.13 -16.55 5.90
C ALA A 163 -5.38 -16.18 5.10
N HIS A 164 -5.50 -14.92 4.67
CA HIS A 164 -6.61 -14.42 3.85
C HIS A 164 -6.32 -14.46 2.34
N SER A 165 -5.13 -14.96 1.96
CA SER A 165 -4.66 -14.99 0.57
C SER A 165 -4.80 -13.62 -0.13
N ASP A 166 -4.29 -12.58 0.52
CA ASP A 166 -4.17 -11.20 0.00
C ASP A 166 -2.75 -10.97 -0.53
N PRO A 167 -2.50 -11.24 -1.82
CA PRO A 167 -1.16 -11.12 -2.41
C PRO A 167 -0.68 -9.67 -2.46
N LEU A 168 -1.58 -8.69 -2.59
CA LEU A 168 -1.14 -7.29 -2.67
C LEU A 168 -0.57 -6.83 -1.32
N LEU A 169 -1.31 -7.09 -0.23
CA LEU A 169 -0.82 -6.79 1.12
C LEU A 169 0.43 -7.61 1.45
N LEU A 170 0.50 -8.86 1.01
CA LEU A 170 1.70 -9.69 1.16
C LEU A 170 2.92 -9.02 0.50
N SER A 171 2.76 -8.47 -0.71
CA SER A 171 3.83 -7.73 -1.39
C SER A 171 4.30 -6.49 -0.61
N PHE A 172 3.41 -5.83 0.12
CA PHE A 172 3.76 -4.66 0.94
C PHE A 172 4.52 -5.10 2.19
N THR A 173 4.03 -6.13 2.90
CA THR A 173 4.71 -6.63 4.10
C THR A 173 6.11 -7.18 3.80
N TRP A 174 6.29 -7.90 2.68
CA TRP A 174 7.61 -8.33 2.22
C TRP A 174 8.58 -7.17 2.05
N ARG A 175 8.17 -6.11 1.34
CA ARG A 175 9.00 -4.92 1.13
C ARG A 175 9.41 -4.28 2.45
N HIS A 176 8.47 -4.08 3.36
CA HIS A 176 8.75 -3.36 4.61
C HIS A 176 9.60 -4.20 5.58
N LEU A 177 9.37 -5.52 5.66
CA LEU A 177 10.23 -6.41 6.44
C LEU A 177 11.66 -6.47 5.87
N ALA A 178 11.80 -6.49 4.54
CA ALA A 178 13.10 -6.40 3.87
C ALA A 178 13.81 -5.06 4.11
N GLY A 179 13.06 -3.95 4.12
CA GLY A 179 13.62 -2.63 4.49
C GLY A 179 14.19 -2.59 5.90
N LEU A 180 13.50 -3.20 6.87
CA LEU A 180 14.02 -3.35 8.23
C LEU A 180 15.25 -4.28 8.28
N ALA A 181 15.24 -5.38 7.53
CA ALA A 181 16.42 -6.27 7.43
C ALA A 181 17.63 -5.54 6.82
N LEU A 182 17.42 -4.74 5.76
CA LEU A 182 18.47 -3.94 5.14
C LEU A 182 19.07 -2.94 6.14
N ARG A 183 18.21 -2.25 6.91
CA ARG A 183 18.64 -1.33 7.97
C ARG A 183 19.47 -2.03 9.06
N ASP A 184 19.14 -3.28 9.37
CA ASP A 184 19.85 -4.11 10.35
C ASP A 184 21.16 -4.71 9.76
N GLY A 185 21.45 -4.52 8.47
CA GLY A 185 22.62 -5.08 7.79
C GLY A 185 22.44 -6.54 7.30
N GLU A 186 21.24 -7.09 7.44
CA GLU A 186 20.88 -8.46 7.07
C GLU A 186 20.59 -8.54 5.56
N LEU A 187 21.64 -8.41 4.75
CA LEU A 187 21.55 -8.27 3.29
C LEU A 187 20.87 -9.46 2.59
N ALA A 188 21.07 -10.69 3.09
CA ALA A 188 20.48 -11.88 2.50
C ALA A 188 18.95 -11.91 2.69
N GLU A 189 18.47 -11.66 3.91
CA GLU A 189 17.04 -11.50 4.19
C GLU A 189 16.43 -10.33 3.43
N ALA A 190 17.13 -9.19 3.36
CA ALA A 190 16.66 -8.02 2.63
C ALA A 190 16.46 -8.33 1.14
N ARG A 191 17.47 -8.93 0.49
CA ARG A 191 17.39 -9.33 -0.92
C ARG A 191 16.23 -10.29 -1.17
N HIS A 192 16.09 -11.32 -0.34
CA HIS A 192 15.00 -12.28 -0.49
C HIS A 192 13.63 -11.61 -0.38
N GLY A 193 13.40 -10.78 0.64
CA GLY A 193 12.11 -10.12 0.83
C GLY A 193 11.80 -9.09 -0.26
N PHE A 194 12.79 -8.34 -0.75
CA PHE A 194 12.58 -7.44 -1.89
C PHE A 194 12.28 -8.20 -3.18
N ALA A 195 12.94 -9.33 -3.43
CA ALA A 195 12.68 -10.18 -4.59
C ALA A 195 11.25 -10.77 -4.55
N GLU A 196 10.79 -11.26 -3.39
CA GLU A 196 9.42 -11.75 -3.23
C GLU A 196 8.38 -10.64 -3.42
N SER A 197 8.66 -9.44 -2.88
CA SER A 197 7.80 -8.27 -3.10
C SER A 197 7.67 -7.93 -4.58
N LEU A 198 8.78 -7.91 -5.32
CA LEU A 198 8.82 -7.62 -6.75
C LEU A 198 8.05 -8.69 -7.54
N ARG A 199 8.36 -9.98 -7.31
CA ARG A 199 7.72 -11.12 -7.98
C ARG A 199 6.19 -11.05 -7.87
N ILE A 200 5.67 -10.84 -6.66
CA ILE A 200 4.23 -10.75 -6.44
C ILE A 200 3.62 -9.56 -7.18
N ARG A 201 4.27 -8.39 -7.18
CA ARG A 201 3.75 -7.20 -7.88
C ARG A 201 3.73 -7.38 -9.39
N GLU A 202 4.72 -8.07 -9.95
CA GLU A 202 4.76 -8.43 -11.37
C GLU A 202 3.64 -9.41 -11.74
N GLU A 203 3.45 -10.47 -10.95
CA GLU A 203 2.37 -11.45 -11.13
C GLU A 203 0.98 -10.80 -11.07
N LEU A 204 0.81 -9.82 -10.17
CA LEU A 204 -0.44 -9.06 -10.03
C LEU A 204 -0.65 -7.99 -11.13
N GLY A 205 0.40 -7.63 -11.86
CA GLY A 205 0.38 -6.48 -12.77
C GLY A 205 0.21 -5.14 -12.03
N TYR A 206 0.72 -5.02 -10.80
CA TYR A 206 0.71 -3.81 -9.98
C TYR A 206 1.83 -2.84 -10.38
N LEU A 207 1.73 -2.33 -11.61
CA LEU A 207 2.77 -1.55 -12.29
C LEU A 207 3.24 -0.32 -11.50
N VAL A 208 2.31 0.41 -10.88
CA VAL A 208 2.62 1.59 -10.07
C VAL A 208 3.49 1.26 -8.84
N GLY A 209 3.43 0.01 -8.36
CA GLY A 209 4.30 -0.49 -7.29
C GLY A 209 5.56 -1.21 -7.78
N THR A 210 5.69 -1.50 -9.07
CA THR A 210 6.86 -2.22 -9.62
C THR A 210 8.11 -1.37 -9.60
N ALA A 211 8.05 -0.10 -10.02
CA ALA A 211 9.22 0.78 -10.03
C ALA A 211 9.81 1.00 -8.61
N PRO A 212 9.01 1.27 -7.56
CA PRO A 212 9.53 1.27 -6.19
C PRO A 212 10.11 -0.06 -5.71
N ALA A 213 9.56 -1.21 -6.15
CA ALA A 213 10.06 -2.52 -5.76
C ALA A 213 11.44 -2.82 -6.37
N LEU A 214 11.63 -2.49 -7.66
CA LEU A 214 12.93 -2.56 -8.34
C LEU A 214 13.98 -1.69 -7.65
N ALA A 215 13.64 -0.44 -7.33
CA ALA A 215 14.54 0.47 -6.64
C ALA A 215 14.98 -0.09 -5.27
N ALA A 216 14.04 -0.64 -4.50
CA ALA A 216 14.36 -1.24 -3.20
C ALA A 216 15.21 -2.51 -3.31
N LEU A 217 14.97 -3.37 -4.31
CA LEU A 217 15.83 -4.51 -4.56
C LEU A 217 17.25 -4.07 -4.94
N ALA A 218 17.38 -3.01 -5.75
CA ALA A 218 18.66 -2.42 -6.10
C ALA A 218 19.50 -2.01 -4.88
N ASP A 219 18.87 -1.60 -3.79
CA ASP A 219 19.57 -1.19 -2.56
C ASP A 219 20.16 -2.37 -1.77
N ALA A 220 19.76 -3.60 -2.08
CA ALA A 220 20.29 -4.84 -1.48
C ALA A 220 21.17 -5.68 -2.44
N GLU A 221 21.36 -5.20 -3.68
CA GLU A 221 22.17 -5.88 -4.69
C GLU A 221 23.54 -5.21 -4.88
N PRO A 222 24.60 -5.99 -5.19
CA PRO A 222 25.88 -5.41 -5.57
C PRO A 222 25.85 -4.90 -7.01
N GLU A 223 26.86 -4.10 -7.37
CA GLU A 223 27.10 -3.76 -8.78
C GLU A 223 27.58 -4.99 -9.56
N PRO A 224 27.20 -5.15 -10.84
CA PRO A 224 26.46 -4.18 -11.68
C PRO A 224 24.93 -4.31 -11.64
N GLU A 225 24.39 -5.22 -10.83
CA GLU A 225 22.96 -5.54 -10.83
C GLU A 225 22.11 -4.39 -10.26
N ALA A 226 22.59 -3.73 -9.21
CA ALA A 226 21.94 -2.55 -8.65
C ALA A 226 21.73 -1.44 -9.69
N THR A 227 22.74 -1.15 -10.52
CA THR A 227 22.61 -0.18 -11.63
C THR A 227 21.54 -0.60 -12.64
N ARG A 228 21.47 -1.89 -13.01
CA ARG A 228 20.46 -2.40 -13.95
C ARG A 228 19.03 -2.25 -13.41
N LEU A 229 18.83 -2.61 -12.14
CA LEU A 229 17.54 -2.51 -11.46
C LEU A 229 17.09 -1.04 -11.36
N ARG A 230 17.98 -0.11 -10.99
CA ARG A 230 17.65 1.33 -10.96
C ARG A 230 17.33 1.88 -12.35
N ALA A 231 18.02 1.40 -13.39
CA ALA A 231 17.73 1.82 -14.76
C ALA A 231 16.33 1.38 -15.21
N GLU A 232 15.91 0.16 -14.90
CA GLU A 232 14.55 -0.30 -15.22
C GLU A 232 13.49 0.41 -14.37
N ALA A 233 13.75 0.61 -13.07
CA ALA A 233 12.89 1.41 -12.20
C ALA A 233 12.67 2.82 -12.78
N THR A 234 13.75 3.46 -13.27
CA THR A 234 13.70 4.78 -13.92
C THR A 234 12.91 4.77 -15.23
N ARG A 235 13.02 3.70 -16.02
CA ARG A 235 12.24 3.54 -17.25
C ARG A 235 10.74 3.45 -16.94
N LEU A 236 10.34 2.61 -15.99
CA LEU A 236 8.95 2.46 -15.58
C LEU A 236 8.40 3.73 -14.92
N PHE A 237 9.17 4.38 -14.06
CA PHE A 237 8.80 5.65 -13.44
C PHE A 237 8.47 6.74 -14.48
N ARG A 238 9.30 6.87 -15.53
CA ARG A 238 9.02 7.79 -16.65
C ARG A 238 7.79 7.39 -17.46
N LEU A 239 7.60 6.09 -17.70
CA LEU A 239 6.43 5.57 -18.41
C LEU A 239 5.12 5.89 -17.67
N LEU A 240 5.16 5.91 -16.34
CA LEU A 240 4.02 6.26 -15.47
C LEU A 240 3.91 7.76 -15.17
N GLY A 241 4.64 8.62 -15.92
CA GLY A 241 4.52 10.07 -15.79
C GLY A 241 5.11 10.65 -14.50
N GLY A 242 6.08 9.98 -13.89
CA GLY A 242 6.73 10.45 -12.66
C GLY A 242 5.98 10.08 -11.38
N VAL A 243 5.20 8.99 -11.41
CA VAL A 243 4.48 8.45 -10.26
C VAL A 243 5.13 7.13 -9.81
N PRO A 244 5.35 6.91 -8.49
CA PRO A 244 5.06 7.82 -7.38
C PRO A 244 6.04 9.00 -7.27
N SER A 245 5.54 10.18 -6.91
CA SER A 245 6.31 11.44 -6.89
C SER A 245 7.54 11.39 -5.98
N TRP A 246 7.44 10.66 -4.86
CA TRP A 246 8.54 10.44 -3.91
C TRP A 246 9.62 9.47 -4.39
N LEU A 247 9.45 8.78 -5.53
CA LEU A 247 10.45 7.84 -6.03
C LEU A 247 11.63 8.56 -6.69
N ALA A 248 11.43 9.76 -7.22
CA ALA A 248 12.46 10.51 -7.95
C ALA A 248 13.77 10.66 -7.15
N GLN A 249 13.68 10.96 -5.85
CA GLN A 249 14.83 11.11 -4.96
C GLN A 249 15.59 9.79 -4.71
N HIS A 250 14.93 8.63 -4.84
CA HIS A 250 15.51 7.31 -4.60
C HIS A 250 16.16 6.73 -5.87
N LEU A 251 15.86 7.28 -7.04
CA LEU A 251 16.41 6.84 -8.33
C LEU A 251 17.69 7.57 -8.71
N GLN A 252 18.09 8.59 -7.94
CA GLN A 252 19.35 9.28 -8.18
C GLN A 252 20.52 8.37 -7.75
N PRO A 253 21.57 8.24 -8.56
CA PRO A 253 22.77 7.52 -8.12
C PRO A 253 23.36 8.21 -6.89
N PRO A 254 23.98 7.46 -5.95
CA PRO A 254 24.69 8.08 -4.83
C PRO A 254 25.70 9.08 -5.39
N ALA A 255 25.74 10.28 -4.80
CA ALA A 255 26.68 11.32 -5.21
C ALA A 255 28.09 10.70 -5.26
N ALA A 256 28.80 10.89 -6.37
CA ALA A 256 30.17 10.45 -6.49
C ALA A 256 30.96 11.00 -5.29
N ALA A 257 31.52 10.12 -4.46
CA ALA A 257 32.41 10.53 -3.40
C ALA A 257 33.58 11.29 -4.07
N VAL A 258 33.68 12.58 -3.76
CA VAL A 258 34.79 13.45 -4.19
C VAL A 258 35.98 13.21 -3.28
#